data_AF-A0A4Y2KB11-F1
#
_entry.id   AF-A0A4Y2KB11-F1
#
_cell.length_a   1.000
_cell.length_b   1.000
_cell.length_c   1.000
_cell.angle_alpha   90.00
_cell.angle_beta   90.00
_cell.angle_gamma   90.00
#
_symmetry.space_group_name_H-M   'P 1'
#
loop_
_entity.id
_entity.type
_entity.pdbx_description
1 polymer ?
#
loop_
_entity_poly.entity_id
_entity_poly.type
_entity_poly.pdbx_seq_one_letter_code
_entity_poly.pdbx_strand_id
1 'polypeptide(L)'
;MLTDAHKTKRLASALKFLNRYSEEGNEFLNKIVTGDETWVCLVTPQSKQQSMEWKHSRSPTKHIQGILLVEFLPRGETINAVRYSETL
;
A
#
# COMPACT_ATOMS: atom_id res chain seq x y z
N MET A 1 9.19 -9.39 -17.59
CA MET A 1 9.89 -8.20 -18.14
C MET A 1 8.85 -7.13 -18.47
N LEU A 2 9.09 -5.85 -18.16
CA LEU A 2 8.15 -4.79 -18.50
C LEU A 2 8.18 -4.48 -19.99
N THR A 3 6.99 -4.32 -20.60
CA THR A 3 6.86 -3.85 -21.99
C THR A 3 7.26 -2.38 -22.08
N ASP A 4 7.64 -1.91 -23.27
CA ASP A 4 7.99 -0.50 -23.45
C ASP A 4 6.78 0.41 -23.23
N ALA A 5 5.57 -0.04 -23.57
CA ALA A 5 4.34 0.65 -23.22
C ALA A 5 4.17 0.83 -21.70
N HIS A 6 4.51 -0.19 -20.88
CA HIS A 6 4.49 -0.05 -19.42
C HIS A 6 5.52 0.96 -18.93
N LYS A 7 6.74 0.96 -19.50
CA LYS A 7 7.79 1.91 -19.12
C LYS A 7 7.39 3.35 -19.43
N THR A 8 6.85 3.60 -20.63
CA THR A 8 6.36 4.92 -21.05
C THR A 8 5.25 5.41 -20.14
N LYS A 9 4.26 4.56 -19.83
CA LYS A 9 3.17 4.90 -18.89
C LYS A 9 3.69 5.24 -17.49
N ARG A 10 4.64 4.45 -16.98
CA ARG A 10 5.27 4.69 -15.67
C ARG A 10 6.04 6.00 -15.64
N LEU A 11 6.84 6.29 -16.67
CA LEU A 11 7.62 7.52 -16.76
C LEU A 11 6.73 8.76 -16.84
N ALA A 12 5.71 8.73 -17.70
CA ALA A 12 4.76 9.84 -17.84
C ALA A 12 4.03 10.13 -16.51
N SER A 13 3.59 9.08 -15.82
CA SER A 13 2.94 9.22 -14.51
C SER A 13 3.90 9.79 -13.46
N ALA A 14 5.13 9.25 -13.38
CA ALA A 14 6.14 9.70 -12.43
C ALA A 14 6.51 11.18 -12.64
N LEU A 15 6.70 11.61 -13.89
CA LEU A 15 7.01 13.01 -14.20
C LEU A 15 5.86 13.94 -13.79
N LYS A 16 4.60 13.55 -14.05
CA LYS A 16 3.43 14.32 -13.64
C LYS A 16 3.38 14.51 -12.12
N PHE A 17 3.58 13.45 -11.33
CA PHE A 17 3.58 13.54 -9.87
C PHE A 17 4.79 14.32 -9.33
N LEU A 18 5.96 14.19 -9.98
CA LEU A 18 7.16 14.92 -9.58
C LEU A 18 7.01 16.43 -9.79
N ASN A 19 6.47 16.85 -10.94
CA ASN A 19 6.21 18.27 -11.19
C ASN A 19 5.22 18.83 -10.18
N ARG A 20 4.13 18.11 -9.90
CA ARG A 20 3.16 18.53 -8.87
C ARG A 20 3.79 18.63 -7.48
N TYR A 21 4.62 17.67 -7.10
CA TYR A 21 5.37 17.74 -5.84
C TYR A 21 6.33 18.93 -5.80
N SER A 22 6.94 19.31 -6.93
CA SER A 22 7.82 20.49 -6.99
C SER A 22 7.07 21.81 -6.74
N GLU A 23 5.78 21.86 -7.06
CA GLU A 23 4.91 23.03 -6.87
C GLU A 23 4.26 23.06 -5.47
N GLU A 24 3.72 21.93 -5.00
CA GLU A 24 2.91 21.83 -3.76
C GLU A 24 3.70 21.28 -2.54
N GLY A 25 4.86 20.65 -2.75
CA GLY A 25 5.70 20.08 -1.70
C GLY A 25 4.98 19.03 -0.83
N ASN A 26 5.22 19.08 0.48
CA ASN A 26 4.62 18.15 1.44
C ASN A 26 3.10 18.32 1.60
N GLU A 27 2.54 19.47 1.21
CA GLU A 27 1.09 19.71 1.28
C GLU A 27 0.33 18.77 0.34
N PHE A 28 0.91 18.47 -0.83
CA PHE A 28 0.43 17.42 -1.72
C PHE A 28 0.51 16.04 -1.09
N LEU A 29 1.66 15.67 -0.49
CA LEU A 29 1.85 14.35 0.11
C LEU A 29 0.92 14.09 1.30
N ASN A 30 0.67 15.11 2.12
CA ASN A 30 -0.20 15.03 3.29
C ASN A 30 -1.67 14.75 2.93
N LYS A 31 -2.07 14.99 1.68
CA LYS A 31 -3.42 14.70 1.17
C LYS A 31 -3.56 13.28 0.60
N ILE A 32 -2.47 12.52 0.49
CA ILE A 32 -2.51 11.19 -0.11
C ILE A 32 -2.98 10.18 0.94
N VAL A 33 -4.16 9.62 0.69
CA VAL A 33 -4.61 8.36 1.29
C VAL A 33 -4.28 7.23 0.33
N THR A 34 -3.70 6.14 0.85
CA THR A 34 -3.34 4.96 0.04
C THR A 34 -3.75 3.69 0.77
N GLY A 35 -4.16 2.70 0.00
CA GLY A 35 -4.52 1.36 0.46
C GLY A 35 -4.19 0.36 -0.65
N ASP A 36 -3.93 -0.88 -0.25
CA ASP A 36 -3.69 -2.02 -1.15
C ASP A 36 -4.07 -3.29 -0.39
N GLU A 37 -4.45 -4.33 -1.12
CA GLU A 37 -4.97 -5.55 -0.50
C GLU A 37 -3.92 -6.65 -0.45
N THR A 38 -3.85 -7.34 0.69
CA THR A 38 -2.84 -8.37 0.93
C THR A 38 -3.48 -9.62 1.53
N TRP A 39 -3.07 -10.78 1.03
CA TRP A 39 -3.50 -12.05 1.57
C TRP A 39 -2.71 -12.37 2.85
N VAL A 40 -3.43 -12.45 3.97
CA VAL A 40 -2.86 -12.87 5.24
C VAL A 40 -3.16 -14.36 5.44
N CYS A 41 -2.14 -15.20 5.29
CA CYS A 41 -2.24 -16.59 5.71
C CYS A 41 -2.26 -16.64 7.25
N LEU A 42 -3.32 -17.21 7.83
CA LEU A 42 -3.39 -17.48 9.27
C LEU A 42 -2.25 -18.41 9.66
N VAL A 43 -1.32 -17.83 10.40
CA VAL A 43 -0.07 -18.41 10.88
C VAL A 43 -0.40 -19.39 12.00
N THR A 44 -0.16 -20.69 11.81
CA THR A 44 -0.11 -21.65 12.94
C THR A 44 1.03 -21.23 13.89
N PRO A 45 0.97 -21.53 15.20
CA PRO A 45 1.96 -21.05 16.18
C PRO A 45 3.43 -21.25 15.75
N GLN A 46 3.69 -22.33 15.02
CA GLN A 46 4.99 -22.69 14.47
C GLN A 46 5.50 -21.71 13.39
N SER A 47 4.64 -21.26 12.48
CA SER A 47 4.99 -20.27 11.46
C SER A 47 5.20 -18.86 12.03
N LYS A 48 4.64 -18.55 13.21
CA LYS A 48 4.82 -17.26 13.90
C LYS A 48 6.20 -17.15 14.53
N GLN A 49 6.71 -18.26 15.09
CA GLN A 49 8.08 -18.34 15.58
C GLN A 49 9.10 -18.12 14.46
N GLN A 50 8.81 -18.59 13.23
CA GLN A 50 9.69 -18.38 12.08
C GLN A 50 9.63 -16.96 11.50
N SER A 51 8.49 -16.26 11.59
CA SER A 51 8.36 -14.90 11.04
C SER A 51 8.82 -13.77 11.97
N MET A 52 9.21 -14.09 13.21
CA MET A 52 9.65 -13.13 14.23
C MET A 52 11.05 -12.55 13.99
N GLU A 53 11.67 -12.79 12.84
CA GLU A 53 13.07 -12.39 12.62
C GLU A 53 13.31 -10.93 12.16
N TRP A 54 12.31 -10.11 11.83
CA TRP A 54 12.60 -8.80 11.23
C TRP A 54 11.72 -7.64 11.68
N LYS A 55 11.85 -7.22 12.94
CA LYS A 55 11.66 -5.81 13.32
C LYS A 55 12.76 -5.36 14.27
N HIS A 56 13.69 -4.55 13.76
CA HIS A 56 14.70 -3.89 14.56
C HIS A 56 14.14 -2.61 15.18
N SER A 57 14.58 -2.27 16.39
CA SER A 57 14.20 -1.04 17.11
C SER A 57 14.53 0.27 16.37
N ARG A 58 15.37 0.20 15.32
CA ARG A 58 15.78 1.33 14.48
C ARG A 58 15.04 1.40 13.13
N SER A 59 14.00 0.60 12.93
CA SER A 59 13.18 0.67 11.71
C SER A 59 12.54 2.07 11.61
N PRO A 60 12.57 2.71 10.43
CA PRO A 60 11.97 4.04 10.25
C PRO A 60 10.49 4.02 10.62
N THR A 61 10.09 4.80 11.62
CA THR A 61 8.70 5.12 11.90
C THR A 61 8.19 6.04 10.81
N LYS A 62 7.21 5.57 10.03
CA LYS A 62 6.57 6.41 9.01
C LYS A 62 5.80 7.53 9.70
N HIS A 63 6.18 8.78 9.42
CA HIS A 63 5.37 9.97 9.69
C HIS A 63 4.28 10.07 8.61
N ILE A 64 3.32 9.16 8.65
CA ILE A 64 2.03 9.29 7.94
C ILE A 64 1.01 9.01 9.05
N GLN A 65 -0.07 9.80 9.13
CA GLN A 65 -1.00 9.92 10.26
C GLN A 65 -1.63 8.63 10.82
N GLY A 66 -1.27 7.48 10.27
CA GLY A 66 -1.56 6.17 10.80
C GLY A 66 -2.33 5.34 9.79
N ILE A 67 -2.83 4.20 10.27
CA ILE A 67 -3.77 3.37 9.54
C ILE A 67 -5.14 4.04 9.65
N LEU A 68 -5.80 4.29 8.50
CA LEU A 68 -7.15 4.87 8.47
C LEU A 68 -8.25 3.80 8.50
N LEU A 69 -8.06 2.68 7.79
CA LEU A 69 -9.02 1.59 7.70
C LEU A 69 -8.29 0.25 7.49
N VAL A 70 -8.76 -0.79 8.17
CA VAL A 70 -8.37 -2.20 7.91
C VAL A 70 -9.65 -3.03 7.94
N GLU A 71 -9.95 -3.69 6.83
CA GLU A 71 -11.04 -4.66 6.74
C GLU A 71 -10.47 -6.06 6.48
N PHE A 72 -11.04 -7.06 7.16
CA PHE A 72 -10.73 -8.45 6.92
C PHE A 72 -11.91 -9.11 6.23
N LEU A 73 -11.64 -9.76 5.09
CA LEU A 73 -12.64 -10.56 4.40
C LEU A 73 -12.82 -11.93 5.08
N PRO A 74 -14.02 -12.49 5.02
CA PRO A 74 -14.23 -13.90 5.36
C PRO A 74 -13.29 -14.81 4.57
N ARG A 75 -12.93 -15.94 5.17
CA ARG A 75 -11.99 -16.89 4.56
C ARG A 75 -12.53 -17.41 3.22
N GLY A 76 -11.74 -17.23 2.17
CA GLY A 76 -12.06 -17.75 0.83
C GLY A 76 -12.83 -16.78 -0.04
N GLU A 77 -13.18 -15.59 0.46
CA GLU A 77 -13.80 -14.53 -0.34
C GLU A 77 -12.76 -13.65 -1.01
N THR A 78 -13.15 -13.02 -2.13
CA THR A 78 -12.33 -12.09 -2.90
C THR A 78 -13.02 -10.74 -2.99
N ILE A 79 -12.22 -9.68 -3.17
CA ILE A 79 -12.75 -8.34 -3.41
C ILE A 79 -13.32 -8.28 -4.81
N ASN A 80 -14.60 -7.93 -4.90
CA ASN A 80 -15.28 -7.61 -6.15
C ASN A 80 -15.52 -6.10 -6.24
N ALA A 81 -15.97 -5.65 -7.41
CA ALA A 81 -16.18 -4.22 -7.67
C ALA A 81 -17.25 -3.57 -6.77
N VAL A 82 -18.29 -4.33 -6.39
CA VAL A 82 -19.36 -3.84 -5.49
C VAL A 82 -18.78 -3.59 -4.11
N ARG A 83 -18.05 -4.59 -3.56
CA ARG A 83 -17.44 -4.49 -2.25
C ARG A 83 -16.40 -3.38 -2.18
N TYR A 84 -15.57 -3.23 -3.21
CA TYR A 84 -14.60 -2.13 -3.29
C TYR A 84 -15.27 -0.75 -3.24
N SER A 85 -16.43 -0.62 -3.86
CA SER A 85 -17.21 0.63 -3.89
C SER A 85 -17.93 0.92 -2.56
N GLU A 86 -18.19 -0.10 -1.74
CA GLU A 86 -18.76 0.08 -0.39
C GLU A 86 -17.72 0.50 0.64
N THR A 87 -16.46 0.09 0.43
CA THR A 87 -15.33 0.40 1.33
C THR A 87 -14.76 1.81 1.10
N LEU A 88 -14.98 2.42 -0.06
CA LEU A 88 -14.50 3.77 -0.45
C LEU A 88 -15.61 4.83 -0.41
#